data_AF-A0A8H4CAY7-F1
#
_entry.id   AF-A0A8H4CAY7-F1
#
_cell.length_a   1.000
_cell.length_b   1.000
_cell.length_c   1.000
_cell.angle_alpha   90.00
_cell.angle_beta   90.00
_cell.angle_gamma   90.00
#
_symmetry.space_group_name_H-M   'P 1'
#
loop_
_entity.id
_entity.type
_entity.pdbx_description
1 polymer ?
#
loop_
_entity_poly.entity_id
_entity_poly.type
_entity_poly.pdbx_seq_one_letter_code
_entity_poly.pdbx_strand_id
1 'polypeptide(L)'
;MLLGPHGSSPSPVSLSAKSGTVDGEMNFIVTKNGIQLRDNEGETEKCVVHFSAPLKTWWTDVRFACGTIHVFGSQTQAAEWVSTRKIFDLFQFLLIYLKCERYGFRYGEAMNLETMWKLSKAWYENKASHDYDRLDAQEVTDLFRELGLVSEFWSR
;
A
#
# COMPACT_ATOMS: atom_id res chain seq x y z
N MET A 1 2.71 7.96 11.61
CA MET A 1 3.52 8.34 12.79
C MET A 1 3.14 7.41 13.92
N LEU A 2 3.91 6.34 14.16
CA LEU A 2 3.68 5.39 15.26
C LEU A 2 5.02 4.97 15.88
N LEU A 3 5.87 5.95 16.22
CA LEU A 3 7.05 5.70 17.04
C LEU A 3 7.02 6.72 18.18
N GLY A 4 6.70 6.23 19.38
CA GLY A 4 6.83 6.98 20.63
C GLY A 4 8.31 7.18 20.98
N PRO A 5 8.63 8.12 21.89
CA PRO A 5 10.00 8.46 22.22
C PRO A 5 10.70 7.29 22.94
N HIS A 6 11.97 7.12 22.61
CA HIS A 6 12.99 6.24 23.15
C HIS A 6 12.62 5.41 24.41
N GLY A 7 12.64 4.08 24.27
CA GLY A 7 12.91 3.17 25.39
C GLY A 7 11.79 2.22 25.81
N SER A 8 10.58 2.34 25.28
CA SER A 8 9.52 1.32 25.45
C SER A 8 9.37 0.50 24.18
N SER A 9 9.37 -0.84 24.29
CA SER A 9 8.95 -1.69 23.17
C SER A 9 7.56 -1.24 22.76
N PRO A 10 7.32 -0.82 21.51
CA PRO A 10 6.01 -0.31 21.13
C PRO A 10 4.98 -1.39 21.39
N SER A 11 3.98 -1.07 22.22
CA SER A 11 2.85 -1.95 22.47
C SER A 11 2.19 -2.31 21.14
N PRO A 12 1.75 -3.56 20.96
CA PRO A 12 1.02 -3.95 19.75
C PRO A 12 -0.14 -2.98 19.49
N VAL A 13 -0.24 -2.49 18.26
CA VAL A 13 -1.31 -1.58 17.83
C VAL A 13 -2.33 -2.38 17.03
N SER A 14 -3.61 -2.28 17.43
CA SER A 14 -4.71 -2.86 16.66
C SER A 14 -5.23 -1.83 15.67
N LEU A 15 -5.40 -2.23 14.41
CA LEU A 15 -5.90 -1.39 13.32
C LEU A 15 -7.03 -2.12 12.60
N SER A 16 -8.02 -1.39 12.12
CA SER A 16 -9.10 -1.95 11.30
C SER A 16 -9.17 -1.18 9.99
N ALA A 17 -9.31 -1.89 8.87
CA ALA A 17 -9.51 -1.30 7.55
C ALA A 17 -10.59 -2.05 6.80
N LYS A 18 -11.40 -1.34 6.00
CA LYS A 18 -12.33 -2.01 5.09
C LYS A 18 -11.57 -2.69 3.95
N SER A 19 -11.96 -3.92 3.61
CA SER A 19 -11.47 -4.61 2.41
C SER A 19 -11.95 -3.88 1.15
N GLY A 20 -11.16 -3.92 0.08
CA GLY A 20 -11.53 -3.27 -1.18
C GLY A 20 -12.65 -3.98 -1.94
N THR A 21 -12.78 -5.32 -1.82
CA THR A 21 -13.79 -6.14 -2.52
C THR A 21 -14.93 -6.62 -1.64
N VAL A 22 -14.65 -6.88 -0.36
CA VAL A 22 -15.61 -7.53 0.55
C VAL A 22 -16.23 -6.46 1.44
N ASP A 23 -17.55 -6.50 1.62
CA ASP A 23 -18.20 -5.86 2.78
C ASP A 23 -17.71 -6.58 4.04
N GLY A 24 -16.50 -6.23 4.47
CA GLY A 24 -15.76 -6.90 5.52
C GLY A 24 -14.68 -5.97 6.05
N GLU A 25 -14.63 -5.86 7.37
CA GLU A 25 -13.50 -5.25 8.05
C GLU A 25 -12.36 -6.26 8.16
N MET A 26 -11.15 -5.79 7.94
CA MET A 26 -9.92 -6.52 8.16
C MET A 26 -9.25 -5.94 9.40
N ASN A 27 -9.09 -6.76 10.44
CA ASN A 27 -8.42 -6.34 11.66
C ASN A 27 -6.95 -6.80 11.66
N PHE A 28 -6.05 -5.87 11.88
CA PHE A 28 -4.62 -6.08 11.91
C PHE A 28 -4.05 -5.82 13.30
N ILE A 29 -2.99 -6.54 13.63
CA ILE A 29 -2.11 -6.26 14.76
C ILE A 29 -0.75 -5.89 14.19
N VAL A 30 -0.28 -4.69 14.50
CA VAL A 30 1.06 -4.21 14.16
C VAL A 30 1.93 -4.33 15.40
N THR A 31 3.05 -5.03 15.27
CA THR A 31 4.07 -5.17 16.30
C THR A 31 5.39 -4.59 15.80
N LYS A 32 6.41 -4.54 16.67
CA LYS A 32 7.78 -4.19 16.25
C LYS A 32 8.38 -5.12 15.19
N ASN A 33 7.85 -6.34 15.04
CA ASN A 33 8.41 -7.37 14.18
C ASN A 33 7.62 -7.56 12.88
N GLY A 34 6.43 -6.96 12.74
CA GLY A 34 5.59 -7.19 11.58
C GLY A 34 4.13 -6.84 11.77
N ILE A 35 3.37 -7.08 10.71
CA ILE A 35 1.92 -6.90 10.62
C ILE A 35 1.28 -8.28 10.50
N GLN A 36 0.25 -8.55 11.30
CA GLN A 36 -0.52 -9.79 11.28
C GLN A 36 -2.01 -9.48 11.17
N LEU A 37 -2.78 -10.34 10.50
CA LEU A 37 -4.24 -10.29 10.44
C LEU A 37 -4.80 -11.05 11.65
N ARG A 38 -5.75 -10.45 12.38
CA ARG A 38 -6.34 -11.02 13.61
C ARG A 38 -7.41 -12.06 13.31
N ASP A 39 -8.26 -11.81 12.31
CA ASP A 39 -9.53 -12.54 12.19
C ASP A 39 -9.41 -13.86 11.42
N ASN A 40 -8.30 -14.09 10.71
CA ASN A 40 -8.04 -15.30 9.95
C ASN A 40 -6.61 -15.80 10.24
N GLU A 41 -6.45 -16.54 11.35
CA GLU A 41 -5.22 -17.26 11.66
C GLU A 41 -4.87 -18.21 10.48
N GLY A 42 -3.93 -17.80 9.64
CA GLY A 42 -3.43 -18.59 8.49
C GLY A 42 -3.54 -17.95 7.10
N GLU A 43 -4.17 -16.77 6.94
CA GLU A 43 -4.34 -16.14 5.61
C GLU A 43 -3.53 -14.87 5.36
N THR A 44 -2.67 -14.45 6.31
CA THR A 44 -1.82 -13.26 6.16
C THR A 44 -0.93 -13.28 4.93
N GLU A 45 -0.45 -14.46 4.52
CA GLU A 45 0.40 -14.60 3.33
C GLU A 45 -0.36 -14.31 2.03
N LYS A 46 -1.68 -14.45 2.04
CA LYS A 46 -2.53 -14.14 0.88
C LYS A 46 -2.87 -12.65 0.83
N CYS A 47 -2.89 -11.96 1.97
CA CYS A 47 -3.29 -10.56 2.04
C CYS A 47 -2.34 -9.67 1.26
N VAL A 48 -2.92 -8.80 0.44
CA VAL A 48 -2.15 -7.86 -0.40
C VAL A 48 -2.61 -6.43 -0.19
N VAL A 49 -1.68 -5.51 -0.42
CA VAL A 49 -1.92 -4.08 -0.50
C VAL A 49 -1.76 -3.66 -1.95
N HIS A 50 -2.83 -3.13 -2.54
CA HIS A 50 -2.86 -2.66 -3.91
C HIS A 50 -2.67 -1.15 -3.98
N PHE A 51 -1.86 -0.71 -4.92
CA PHE A 51 -1.56 0.68 -5.22
C PHE A 51 -2.10 1.01 -6.60
N SER A 52 -3.00 1.99 -6.70
CA SER A 52 -3.61 2.37 -7.98
C SER A 52 -2.82 3.42 -8.76
N ALA A 53 -2.00 4.21 -8.07
CA ALA A 53 -1.21 5.29 -8.67
C ALA A 53 0.26 4.87 -8.79
N PRO A 54 0.90 4.99 -9.98
CA PRO A 54 2.33 4.71 -10.13
C PRO A 54 3.20 5.60 -9.23
N LEU A 55 4.35 5.10 -8.79
CA LEU A 55 5.25 5.78 -7.83
C LEU A 55 5.56 7.23 -8.24
N LYS A 56 5.89 7.45 -9.52
CA LYS A 56 6.19 8.78 -10.08
C LYS A 56 5.08 9.82 -9.90
N THR A 57 3.84 9.39 -9.65
CA THR A 57 2.66 10.27 -9.51
C THR A 57 2.27 10.57 -8.07
N TRP A 58 2.85 9.87 -7.08
CA TRP A 58 2.42 9.97 -5.68
C TRP A 58 2.53 11.38 -5.11
N TRP A 59 3.55 12.12 -5.51
CA TRP A 59 3.80 13.48 -5.02
C TRP A 59 3.01 14.56 -5.77
N THR A 60 2.40 14.22 -6.90
CA THR A 60 1.50 15.13 -7.62
C THR A 60 0.19 15.30 -6.87
N ASP A 61 -0.37 14.21 -6.34
CA ASP A 61 -1.55 14.23 -5.48
C ASP A 61 -1.49 13.10 -4.44
N VAL A 62 -0.89 13.41 -3.28
CA VAL A 62 -0.72 12.46 -2.17
C VAL A 62 -2.06 11.96 -1.65
N ARG A 63 -3.09 12.80 -1.63
CA ARG A 63 -4.41 12.39 -1.13
C ARG A 63 -5.05 11.38 -2.06
N PHE A 64 -4.91 11.57 -3.36
CA PHE A 64 -5.36 10.60 -4.35
C PHE A 64 -4.54 9.31 -4.27
N ALA A 65 -3.20 9.40 -4.23
CA ALA A 65 -2.35 8.22 -4.13
C ALA A 65 -2.69 7.40 -2.87
N CYS A 66 -2.68 8.01 -1.68
CA CYS A 66 -3.01 7.33 -0.43
C CYS A 66 -4.47 6.85 -0.38
N GLY A 67 -5.41 7.65 -0.87
CA GLY A 67 -6.84 7.33 -0.87
C GLY A 67 -7.24 6.19 -1.81
N THR A 68 -6.31 5.75 -2.67
CA THR A 68 -6.50 4.63 -3.60
C THR A 68 -5.62 3.42 -3.29
N ILE A 69 -4.96 3.43 -2.11
CA ILE A 69 -4.30 2.26 -1.54
C ILE A 69 -5.35 1.44 -0.79
N HIS A 70 -5.50 0.17 -1.16
CA HIS A 70 -6.50 -0.72 -0.59
C HIS A 70 -5.88 -2.03 -0.15
N VAL A 71 -6.45 -2.63 0.90
CA VAL A 71 -6.10 -3.98 1.36
C VAL A 71 -7.13 -4.99 0.84
N PHE A 72 -6.65 -6.18 0.51
CA PHE A 72 -7.48 -7.28 0.00
C PHE A 72 -7.04 -8.60 0.64
N GLY A 73 -7.98 -9.53 0.80
CA GLY A 73 -7.68 -10.86 1.35
C GLY A 73 -6.82 -11.73 0.43
N SER A 74 -6.78 -11.43 -0.87
CA SER A 74 -5.91 -12.13 -1.84
C SER A 74 -5.56 -11.29 -3.05
N GLN A 75 -4.48 -11.66 -3.75
CA GLN A 75 -4.13 -11.12 -5.07
C GLN A 75 -5.29 -11.27 -6.08
N THR A 76 -5.99 -12.42 -6.05
CA THR A 76 -7.13 -12.68 -6.93
C THR A 76 -8.26 -11.68 -6.67
N GLN A 77 -8.61 -11.43 -5.40
CA GLN A 77 -9.62 -10.44 -5.05
C GLN A 77 -9.22 -9.03 -5.51
N ALA A 78 -7.95 -8.65 -5.34
CA ALA A 78 -7.47 -7.37 -5.85
C ALA A 78 -7.63 -7.28 -7.38
N ALA A 79 -7.25 -8.33 -8.12
CA ALA A 79 -7.40 -8.39 -9.57
C ALA A 79 -8.88 -8.36 -10.01
N GLU A 80 -9.75 -9.07 -9.30
CA GLU A 80 -11.19 -9.07 -9.52
C GLU A 80 -11.79 -7.69 -9.28
N TRP A 81 -11.42 -6.99 -8.21
CA TRP A 81 -11.84 -5.61 -7.94
C TRP A 81 -11.50 -4.67 -9.09
N VAL A 82 -10.26 -4.76 -9.55
CA VAL A 82 -9.75 -3.99 -10.68
C VAL A 82 -10.55 -4.32 -11.96
N SER A 83 -10.95 -5.58 -12.13
CA SER A 83 -11.73 -6.04 -13.30
C SER A 83 -13.22 -5.74 -13.22
N THR A 84 -13.84 -5.73 -12.04
CA THR A 84 -15.29 -5.53 -11.80
C THR A 84 -15.66 -4.06 -11.84
N ARG A 85 -14.73 -3.15 -11.49
CA ARG A 85 -14.84 -1.73 -11.81
C ARG A 85 -14.96 -1.44 -13.32
N LYS A 86 -14.76 -2.43 -14.21
CA LYS A 86 -15.07 -2.30 -15.64
C LYS A 86 -16.58 -2.30 -15.96
N ILE A 87 -17.43 -2.77 -15.06
CA ILE A 87 -18.82 -3.14 -15.41
C ILE A 87 -19.89 -2.28 -14.72
N PHE A 88 -19.64 -1.73 -13.53
CA PHE A 88 -20.76 -1.29 -12.68
C PHE A 88 -21.06 0.21 -12.57
N ASP A 89 -20.37 1.10 -13.31
CA ASP A 89 -20.46 2.51 -12.95
C ASP A 89 -20.43 3.52 -14.10
N LEU A 90 -21.19 3.34 -15.19
CA LEU A 90 -21.16 4.22 -16.37
C LEU A 90 -21.24 5.75 -16.10
N PHE A 91 -21.69 6.19 -14.91
CA PHE A 91 -21.69 7.61 -14.50
C PHE A 91 -20.48 8.04 -13.63
N GLN A 92 -19.99 7.21 -12.70
CA GLN A 92 -18.76 7.51 -11.93
C GLN A 92 -17.48 7.14 -12.71
N PHE A 93 -17.63 6.22 -13.66
CA PHE A 93 -16.65 5.79 -14.64
C PHE A 93 -16.23 6.95 -15.52
N LEU A 94 -17.06 7.91 -15.90
CA LEU A 94 -16.59 9.06 -16.69
C LEU A 94 -15.55 9.89 -15.94
N LEU A 95 -15.67 10.08 -14.61
CA LEU A 95 -14.69 10.84 -13.83
C LEU A 95 -13.42 10.05 -13.51
N ILE A 96 -13.54 8.73 -13.32
CA ILE A 96 -12.38 7.85 -13.09
C ILE A 96 -11.68 7.54 -14.41
N TYR A 97 -12.38 7.24 -15.51
CA TYR A 97 -11.81 7.09 -16.86
C TYR A 97 -11.22 8.39 -17.39
N LEU A 98 -11.87 9.56 -17.25
CA LEU A 98 -11.21 10.82 -17.61
C LEU A 98 -9.97 11.09 -16.75
N LYS A 99 -9.96 10.67 -15.47
CA LYS A 99 -8.72 10.71 -14.68
C LYS A 99 -7.71 9.67 -15.17
N CYS A 100 -8.11 8.44 -15.48
CA CYS A 100 -7.21 7.38 -15.94
C CYS A 100 -6.60 7.66 -17.32
N GLU A 101 -7.34 8.27 -18.25
CA GLU A 101 -6.79 8.71 -19.54
C GLU A 101 -5.96 9.98 -19.40
N ARG A 102 -6.37 10.93 -18.55
CA ARG A 102 -5.59 12.18 -18.32
C ARG A 102 -4.34 11.96 -17.47
N TYR A 103 -4.27 10.89 -16.67
CA TYR A 103 -3.16 10.55 -15.77
C TYR A 103 -2.47 9.19 -16.08
N GLY A 104 -2.91 8.47 -17.12
CA GLY A 104 -2.25 7.26 -17.62
C GLY A 104 -2.26 6.06 -16.69
N PHE A 105 -3.35 5.81 -15.95
CA PHE A 105 -3.43 4.69 -15.02
C PHE A 105 -3.51 3.35 -15.77
N ARG A 106 -2.36 2.65 -15.89
CA ARG A 106 -2.33 1.20 -16.05
C ARG A 106 -2.85 0.56 -14.75
N TYR A 107 -3.45 -0.62 -14.85
CA TYR A 107 -3.89 -1.41 -13.70
C TYR A 107 -2.79 -1.42 -12.65
N GLY A 108 -3.13 -1.01 -11.43
CA GLY A 108 -2.18 -0.83 -10.34
C GLY A 108 -1.40 -2.10 -10.01
N GLU A 109 -0.48 -1.99 -9.05
CA GLU A 109 0.32 -3.12 -8.60
C GLU A 109 0.02 -3.44 -7.14
N ALA A 110 0.17 -4.71 -6.78
CA ALA A 110 -0.07 -5.18 -5.43
C ALA A 110 1.15 -5.88 -4.87
N MET A 111 1.37 -5.73 -3.57
CA MET A 111 2.43 -6.41 -2.82
C MET A 111 1.84 -7.08 -1.58
N ASN A 112 2.47 -8.13 -1.09
CA ASN A 112 2.05 -8.78 0.16
C ASN A 112 2.36 -7.91 1.39
N LEU A 113 1.75 -8.24 2.53
CA LEU A 113 1.93 -7.49 3.78
C LEU A 113 3.38 -7.49 4.28
N GLU A 114 4.14 -8.56 4.05
CA GLU A 114 5.55 -8.63 4.48
C GLU A 114 6.41 -7.61 3.72
N THR A 115 6.24 -7.55 2.40
CA THR A 115 6.92 -6.58 1.53
C THR A 115 6.50 -5.15 1.90
N MET A 116 5.21 -4.92 2.14
CA MET A 116 4.71 -3.63 2.61
C MET A 116 5.32 -3.24 3.97
N TRP A 117 5.45 -4.18 4.90
CA TRP A 117 6.09 -3.94 6.19
C TRP A 117 7.56 -3.54 6.02
N LYS A 118 8.33 -4.30 5.24
CA LYS A 118 9.74 -4.00 4.93
C LYS A 118 9.89 -2.63 4.27
N LEU A 119 9.05 -2.32 3.27
CA LEU A 119 9.01 -0.99 2.64
C LEU A 119 8.74 0.09 3.67
N SER A 120 7.73 -0.07 4.53
CA SER A 120 7.37 0.93 5.54
C SER A 120 8.50 1.18 6.53
N LYS A 121 9.24 0.14 6.92
CA LYS A 121 10.39 0.24 7.82
C LYS A 121 11.51 1.03 7.15
N ALA A 122 11.92 0.64 5.95
CA ALA A 122 12.94 1.37 5.19
C ALA A 122 12.55 2.84 4.95
N TRP A 123 11.26 3.12 4.76
CA TRP A 123 10.78 4.47 4.44
C TRP A 123 10.57 5.39 5.66
N TYR A 124 10.26 4.83 6.82
CA TYR A 124 9.80 5.60 7.98
C TYR A 124 10.61 5.38 9.28
N GLU A 125 11.51 4.39 9.35
CA GLU A 125 12.19 4.02 10.59
C GLU A 125 12.95 5.17 11.25
N ASN A 126 13.70 5.94 10.47
CA ASN A 126 14.50 7.06 10.96
C ASN A 126 13.85 8.43 10.72
N LYS A 127 12.61 8.49 10.21
CA LYS A 127 11.97 9.78 9.83
C LYS A 127 11.77 10.77 10.98
N ALA A 128 11.79 10.28 12.22
CA ALA A 128 11.69 11.12 13.42
C ALA A 128 13.06 11.58 13.95
N SER A 129 14.16 11.07 13.38
CA SER A 129 15.52 11.48 13.75
C SER A 129 15.82 12.88 13.22
N HIS A 130 16.61 13.65 13.98
CA HIS A 130 17.12 14.95 13.53
C HIS A 130 18.12 14.82 12.38
N ASP A 131 18.80 13.68 12.27
CA ASP A 131 19.76 13.39 11.21
C ASP A 131 19.10 12.70 10.00
N TYR A 132 17.77 12.72 9.91
CA TYR A 132 17.06 12.12 8.79
C TYR A 132 17.35 12.88 7.50
N ASP A 133 17.87 12.14 6.52
CA ASP A 133 17.90 12.58 5.13
C ASP A 133 16.92 11.76 4.28
N ARG A 134 16.39 12.39 3.23
CA ARG A 134 15.43 11.75 2.33
C ARG A 134 16.18 10.92 1.29
N LEU A 135 15.70 9.69 1.09
CA LEU A 135 16.19 8.83 0.01
C LEU A 135 16.17 9.54 -1.35
N ASP A 136 17.30 9.50 -2.03
CA ASP A 136 17.45 10.03 -3.39
C ASP A 136 16.77 9.12 -4.43
N ALA A 137 16.89 9.45 -5.73
CA ALA A 137 16.24 8.67 -6.78
C ALA A 137 16.85 7.26 -6.95
N GLN A 138 18.16 7.14 -6.76
CA GLN A 138 18.88 5.89 -6.90
C GLN A 138 18.62 4.99 -5.69
N GLU A 139 18.71 5.53 -4.47
CA GLU A 139 18.41 4.82 -3.23
C GLU A 139 16.97 4.27 -3.20
N VAL A 140 16.00 5.06 -3.69
CA VAL A 140 14.63 4.58 -3.86
C VAL A 140 14.57 3.43 -4.87
N THR A 141 15.23 3.56 -6.02
CA THR A 141 15.23 2.50 -7.05
C THR A 141 15.83 1.20 -6.54
N ASP A 142 16.93 1.29 -5.79
CA ASP A 142 17.63 0.14 -5.21
C ASP A 142 16.77 -0.53 -4.12
N LEU A 143 16.15 0.26 -3.23
CA LEU A 143 15.22 -0.25 -2.23
C LEU A 143 14.04 -1.01 -2.86
N PHE A 144 13.40 -0.46 -3.90
CA PHE A 144 12.30 -1.13 -4.58
C PHE A 144 12.75 -2.43 -5.26
N ARG A 145 13.94 -2.44 -5.86
CA ARG A 145 14.53 -3.65 -6.46
C ARG A 145 14.81 -4.73 -5.42
N GLU A 146 15.38 -4.39 -4.28
CA GLU A 146 15.65 -5.32 -3.17
C GLU A 146 14.36 -5.97 -2.64
N LEU A 147 13.25 -5.23 -2.67
CA LEU A 147 11.93 -5.72 -2.29
C LEU A 147 11.17 -6.45 -3.41
N GLY A 148 11.79 -6.64 -4.58
CA GLY A 148 11.18 -7.30 -5.73
C GLY A 148 10.17 -6.46 -6.51
N LEU A 149 10.08 -5.15 -6.21
CA LEU A 149 9.15 -4.20 -6.84
C LEU A 149 9.79 -3.61 -8.11
N VAL A 150 9.94 -4.43 -9.15
CA VAL A 150 10.78 -4.12 -10.33
C VAL A 150 10.01 -3.66 -11.58
N SER A 151 8.68 -3.64 -11.55
CA SER A 151 7.88 -3.23 -12.71
C SER A 151 7.93 -1.72 -12.98
N GLU A 152 7.55 -1.29 -14.18
CA GLU A 152 7.50 0.14 -14.56
C GLU A 152 6.61 0.97 -13.63
N PHE A 153 5.63 0.35 -12.96
CA PHE A 153 4.76 1.03 -12.00
C PHE A 153 5.55 1.62 -10.82
N TRP A 154 6.60 0.91 -10.40
CA TRP A 154 7.48 1.29 -9.29
C TRP A 154 8.66 2.15 -9.71
N SER A 155 8.82 2.39 -11.01
CA SER A 155 9.85 3.31 -11.50
C SER A 155 9.50 4.76 -11.11
N ARG A 156 10.54 5.49 -10.70
CA ARG A 156 10.46 6.89 -10.29
C ARG A 156 10.48 7.84 -11.48
#